data_AF-A0A961CHE8-F1
#
_entry.id   AF-A0A961CHE8-F1
#
_cell.length_a   1.000
_cell.length_b   1.000
_cell.length_c   1.000
_cell.angle_alpha   90.00
_cell.angle_beta   90.00
_cell.angle_gamma   90.00
#
_symmetry.space_group_name_H-M   'P 1'
#
loop_
_entity.id
_entity.type
_entity.pdbx_description
1 polymer ?
#
loop_
_entity_poly.entity_id
_entity_poly.type
_entity_poly.pdbx_seq_one_letter_code
_entity_poly.pdbx_strand_id
1 'polypeptide(L)'
;GGPSDDPAAGAALADAVGDAVVAAFGKAFRPAHVAFVAALPQTRSAKVVRRAVRARATGTDPGDLSTLEDPSVLDAIAPVELG
;
A
#
# COMPACT_ATOMS: atom_id res chain seq x y z
N GLY A 1 -5.23 17.27 2.22
CA GLY A 1 -4.93 17.20 0.79
C GLY A 1 -3.69 16.37 0.57
N GLY A 2 -3.72 15.10 0.96
CA GLY A 2 -2.71 14.13 0.54
C GLY A 2 -3.01 13.58 -0.85
N PRO A 3 -2.13 12.76 -1.44
CA PRO A 3 -2.40 12.06 -2.71
C PRO A 3 -3.62 11.13 -2.65
N SER A 4 -4.14 10.83 -1.44
CA SER A 4 -5.42 10.17 -1.23
C SER A 4 -6.64 11.06 -1.50
N ASP A 5 -6.49 12.39 -1.38
CA ASP A 5 -7.60 13.34 -1.43
C ASP A 5 -7.74 14.01 -2.82
N ASP A 6 -6.69 13.95 -3.64
CA ASP A 6 -6.64 14.48 -5.01
C ASP A 6 -6.18 13.38 -5.98
N PRO A 7 -7.10 12.78 -6.76
CA PRO A 7 -6.77 11.70 -7.69
C PRO A 7 -5.77 12.07 -8.79
N ALA A 8 -5.79 13.32 -9.27
CA ALA A 8 -4.89 13.75 -10.34
C ALA A 8 -3.46 13.91 -9.84
N ALA A 9 -3.30 14.55 -8.67
CA ALA A 9 -2.02 14.63 -7.98
C ALA A 9 -1.49 13.24 -7.57
N GLY A 10 -2.39 12.35 -7.14
CA GLY A 10 -2.07 10.96 -6.81
C GLY A 10 -1.52 10.17 -8.01
N ALA A 11 -2.15 10.28 -9.18
CA ALA A 11 -1.70 9.60 -10.39
C ALA A 11 -0.30 10.04 -10.83
N ALA A 12 -0.05 11.36 -10.86
CA ALA A 12 1.27 11.88 -11.21
C ALA A 12 2.36 11.42 -10.22
N LEU A 13 2.04 11.36 -8.92
CA LEU A 13 2.98 10.87 -7.92
C LEU A 13 3.21 9.36 -8.02
N ALA A 14 2.20 8.56 -8.36
CA ALA A 14 2.34 7.13 -8.61
C ALA A 14 3.32 6.85 -9.76
N ASP A 15 3.21 7.60 -10.86
CA ASP A 15 4.15 7.50 -11.98
C ASP A 15 5.57 7.87 -11.58
N ALA A 16 5.73 8.97 -10.83
CA ALA A 16 7.04 9.38 -10.32
C ALA A 16 7.68 8.32 -9.40
N VAL A 17 6.88 7.67 -8.54
CA VAL A 17 7.35 6.53 -7.72
C VAL A 17 7.77 5.36 -8.61
N GLY A 18 6.97 5.03 -9.62
CA GLY A 18 7.30 3.98 -10.59
C GLY A 18 8.60 4.25 -11.35
N ASP A 19 8.80 5.48 -11.80
CA ASP A 19 10.01 5.92 -12.50
C ASP A 19 11.24 5.86 -11.59
N ALA A 20 11.10 6.27 -10.33
CA ALA A 20 12.18 6.17 -9.35
C ALA A 20 12.60 4.72 -9.10
N VAL A 21 11.65 3.79 -8.99
CA VAL A 21 11.94 2.35 -8.85
C VAL A 21 12.63 1.80 -10.10
N VAL A 22 12.18 2.19 -11.30
CA VAL A 22 12.82 1.79 -12.55
C VAL A 22 14.24 2.34 -12.67
N ALA A 23 14.48 3.58 -12.27
CA ALA A 23 15.81 4.17 -12.27
C ALA A 23 16.77 3.45 -11.32
N ALA A 24 16.29 3.02 -10.15
CA ALA A 24 17.11 2.35 -9.14
C ALA A 24 17.33 0.85 -9.40
N PHE A 25 16.32 0.14 -9.93
CA PHE A 25 16.33 -1.33 -10.01
C PHE A 25 16.13 -1.88 -11.43
N GLY A 26 15.75 -1.04 -12.38
CA GLY A 26 15.45 -1.42 -13.76
C GLY A 26 13.97 -1.68 -14.04
N LYS A 27 13.61 -1.73 -15.32
CA LYS A 27 12.21 -1.80 -15.79
C LYS A 27 11.44 -3.01 -15.26
N ALA A 28 12.12 -4.12 -15.01
CA ALA A 28 11.52 -5.35 -14.48
C ALA A 28 10.94 -5.19 -13.06
N PHE A 29 11.35 -4.15 -12.32
CA PHE A 29 10.88 -3.89 -10.96
C PHE A 29 9.83 -2.78 -10.89
N ARG A 30 9.33 -2.26 -12.03
CA ARG A 30 8.27 -1.24 -12.00
C ARG A 30 7.05 -1.82 -11.26
N PRO A 31 6.56 -1.16 -10.20
CA PRO A 31 5.34 -1.59 -9.53
C PRO A 31 4.17 -1.56 -10.51
N ALA A 32 3.34 -2.61 -10.52
CA ALA A 32 2.12 -2.63 -11.33
C ALA A 32 1.08 -1.62 -10.80
N HIS A 33 1.05 -1.41 -9.48
CA HIS A 33 0.15 -0.47 -8.82
C HIS A 33 0.87 0.25 -7.67
N VAL A 34 0.51 1.52 -7.46
CA VAL A 34 0.91 2.31 -6.29
C VAL A 34 -0.36 2.81 -5.61
N ALA A 35 -0.60 2.35 -4.38
CA ALA A 35 -1.74 2.75 -3.57
C ALA A 35 -1.29 3.71 -2.47
N PHE A 36 -1.90 4.89 -2.42
CA PHE A 36 -1.67 5.86 -1.35
C PHE A 36 -2.67 5.62 -0.22
N VAL A 37 -2.16 5.50 0.99
CA VAL A 37 -2.95 5.33 2.21
C VAL A 37 -2.52 6.38 3.23
N ALA A 38 -3.46 6.80 4.07
CA ALA A 38 -3.18 7.79 5.12
C ALA A 38 -2.25 7.24 6.22
N ALA A 39 -2.30 5.92 6.45
CA ALA A 39 -1.46 5.24 7.43
C ALA A 39 -1.17 3.80 6.99
N LEU A 40 -0.01 3.28 7.39
CA LEU A 40 0.33 1.86 7.20
C LEU A 40 -0.14 1.06 8.42
N PRO A 41 -0.61 -0.19 8.24
CA PRO A 41 -0.88 -1.09 9.36
C PRO A 41 0.42 -1.44 10.08
N GLN A 42 0.50 -1.01 11.32
CA GLN A 42 1.66 -1.20 12.18
C GLN A 42 1.26 -1.85 13.51
N THR A 43 2.22 -2.53 14.14
CA THR A 43 2.11 -2.94 15.54
C THR A 43 2.29 -1.74 16.46
N ARG A 44 1.95 -1.90 17.75
CA ARG A 44 2.28 -0.93 18.82
C ARG A 44 3.79 -0.64 18.98
N SER A 45 4.64 -1.39 18.30
CA SER A 45 6.09 -1.18 18.22
C SER A 45 6.54 -0.60 16.88
N ALA A 46 5.61 0.02 16.13
CA ALA A 46 5.80 0.66 14.83
C ALA A 46 6.29 -0.28 13.70
N LYS A 47 6.14 -1.60 13.85
CA LYS A 47 6.51 -2.56 12.79
C LYS A 47 5.38 -2.69 11.79
N VAL A 48 5.66 -2.46 10.51
CA VAL A 48 4.69 -2.66 9.42
C VAL A 48 4.31 -4.14 9.33
N VAL A 49 3.01 -4.42 9.42
CA VAL A 49 2.45 -5.77 9.35
C VAL A 49 2.17 -6.13 7.89
N ARG A 50 3.25 -6.35 7.13
CA ARG A 50 3.19 -6.63 5.68
C ARG A 50 2.28 -7.81 5.30
N ARG A 51 2.11 -8.79 6.18
CA ARG A 51 1.18 -9.93 5.97
C ARG A 51 -0.26 -9.45 5.79
N ALA A 52 -0.70 -8.50 6.61
CA ALA A 52 -2.08 -8.01 6.60
C ALA A 52 -2.30 -7.09 5.40
N VAL A 53 -1.30 -6.25 5.06
CA VAL A 53 -1.29 -5.49 3.79
C VAL A 53 -1.49 -6.40 2.60
N ARG A 54 -0.68 -7.48 2.51
CA ARG A 54 -0.78 -8.44 1.41
C ARG A 54 -2.16 -9.08 1.38
N ALA A 55 -2.64 -9.56 2.53
CA ALA A 55 -3.92 -10.24 2.60
C ALA A 55 -5.07 -9.34 2.15
N ARG A 56 -5.11 -8.07 2.56
CA ARG A 56 -6.10 -7.10 2.07
C ARG A 56 -5.95 -6.83 0.58
N ALA A 57 -4.73 -6.59 0.11
CA ALA A 57 -4.46 -6.33 -1.29
C ALA A 57 -4.82 -7.53 -2.20
N THR A 58 -4.73 -8.76 -1.71
CA THR A 58 -5.06 -9.98 -2.46
C THR A 58 -6.44 -10.54 -2.16
N GLY A 59 -7.25 -9.87 -1.33
CA GLY A 59 -8.58 -10.36 -0.93
C GLY A 59 -8.57 -11.66 -0.13
N THR A 60 -7.48 -11.99 0.56
CA THR A 60 -7.36 -13.18 1.42
C THR A 60 -7.54 -12.84 2.90
N ASP A 61 -7.75 -13.85 3.74
CA ASP A 61 -7.87 -13.67 5.20
C ASP A 61 -6.56 -13.12 5.81
N PRO A 62 -6.59 -11.97 6.51
CA PRO A 62 -5.42 -11.41 7.19
C PRO A 62 -5.00 -12.15 8.47
N GLY A 63 -5.84 -13.08 8.97
CA GLY A 63 -5.60 -13.83 10.19
C GLY A 63 -5.68 -12.96 11.44
N ASP A 64 -4.90 -13.30 12.47
CA ASP A 64 -4.92 -12.54 13.74
C ASP A 64 -4.34 -11.12 13.58
N LEU A 65 -5.16 -10.14 13.96
CA LEU A 65 -4.87 -8.70 13.93
C LEU A 65 -4.67 -8.09 15.32
N SER A 66 -4.73 -8.88 16.40
CA SER A 66 -4.64 -8.42 17.79
C SER A 66 -3.39 -7.57 18.11
N THR A 67 -2.34 -7.73 17.31
CA THR A 67 -1.07 -6.99 17.45
C THR A 67 -1.07 -5.61 16.78
N LEU A 68 -2.04 -5.33 15.90
CA LEU A 68 -2.14 -4.02 15.25
C LEU A 68 -2.48 -2.94 16.27
N GLU A 69 -1.90 -1.77 16.08
CA GLU A 69 -2.28 -0.58 16.85
C GLU A 69 -3.69 -0.14 16.49
N ASP A 70 -3.98 -0.07 15.18
CA ASP A 70 -5.29 0.24 14.64
C ASP A 70 -5.60 -0.73 13.48
N PRO A 71 -6.56 -1.67 13.65
CA PRO A 71 -6.99 -2.55 12.57
C PRO A 71 -7.73 -1.85 11.43
N SER A 72 -8.38 -0.69 11.68
CA SER A 72 -9.22 -0.01 10.69
C SER A 72 -8.44 0.55 9.51
N VAL A 73 -7.14 0.81 9.68
CA VAL A 73 -6.25 1.25 8.59
C VAL A 73 -6.15 0.24 7.45
N LEU A 74 -6.50 -1.03 7.69
CA LEU A 74 -6.59 -2.06 6.66
C LEU A 74 -7.76 -1.86 5.70
N ASP A 75 -8.78 -1.10 6.08
CA ASP A 75 -9.95 -0.83 5.24
C ASP A 75 -9.63 0.15 4.10
N ALA A 76 -8.60 0.98 4.30
CA ALA A 76 -8.09 1.89 3.27
C ALA A 76 -7.27 1.16 2.18
N ILE A 77 -6.92 -0.12 2.39
CA ILE A 77 -6.17 -0.91 1.41
C ILE A 77 -7.17 -1.66 0.54
N ALA A 78 -7.44 -1.11 -0.64
CA ALA A 78 -8.27 -1.78 -1.64
C ALA A 78 -7.56 -3.03 -2.20
N PRO A 79 -8.31 -4.10 -2.50
CA PRO A 79 -7.79 -5.20 -3.29
C PRO A 79 -7.22 -4.69 -4.62
N VAL A 80 -6.04 -5.17 -5.00
CA VAL A 80 -5.47 -4.94 -6.33
C VAL A 80 -5.91 -6.06 -7.24
N GLU A 81 -6.41 -5.73 -8.42
CA GLU A 81 -6.61 -6.74 -9.45
C GLU A 81 -5.24 -7.16 -9.99
N LEU A 82 -4.80 -8.34 -9.58
CA LEU A 82 -3.62 -8.98 -10.16
C LEU A 82 -4.03 -9.59 -11.50
N GLY A 83 -3.88 -8.80 -12.57
CA GLY A 83 -4.02 -9.26 -13.95
C GLY A 83 -2.92 -10.23 -14.38
#